data_AF-A0AA95NFL7-F1
#
_entry.id   AF-A0AA95NFL7-F1
#
_cell.length_a   1.000
_cell.length_b   1.000
_cell.length_c   1.000
_cell.angle_alpha   90.00
_cell.angle_beta   90.00
_cell.angle_gamma   90.00
#
_symmetry.space_group_name_H-M   'P 1'
#
loop_
_entity.id
_entity.type
_entity.pdbx_description
1 polymer ?
#
loop_
_entity_poly.entity_id
_entity_poly.type
_entity_poly.pdbx_seq_one_letter_code
_entity_poly.pdbx_strand_id
1 'polypeptide(L)'
;MLIAFRVGIVSLALAAMAVTSPCAHAQLKEPTSQSDRELVASVSKRLASCFTSLGVKGAFALTPTLPAESELAAVTLLPATGPVVNDGYAYWLALHASRKQVYVRQVGGFAGAQKLYGPIAIDAQCG
;
A
#
# COMPACT_ATOMS: atom_id res chain seq x y z
N MET A 1 -13.92 74.05 -0.50
CA MET A 1 -13.70 72.71 0.10
C MET A 1 -14.24 71.70 -0.90
N LEU A 2 -13.40 71.16 -1.78
CA LEU A 2 -13.78 70.25 -2.87
C LEU A 2 -13.00 68.94 -2.77
N ILE A 3 -13.69 67.87 -3.13
CA ILE A 3 -13.49 66.46 -2.79
C ILE A 3 -12.41 65.83 -3.70
N ALA A 4 -11.47 65.08 -3.11
CA ALA A 4 -10.51 64.25 -3.84
C ALA A 4 -11.05 62.81 -3.98
N PHE A 5 -11.25 62.38 -5.24
CA PHE A 5 -11.59 61.01 -5.63
C PHE A 5 -10.43 60.05 -5.31
N ARG A 6 -10.67 58.98 -4.55
CA ARG A 6 -9.76 57.84 -4.45
C ARG A 6 -10.34 56.66 -5.21
N VAL A 7 -9.62 56.26 -6.26
CA VAL A 7 -9.87 55.09 -7.11
C VAL A 7 -9.72 53.83 -6.27
N GLY A 8 -10.79 53.03 -6.18
CA GLY A 8 -10.80 51.75 -5.51
C GLY A 8 -10.07 50.70 -6.35
N ILE A 9 -9.02 50.12 -5.78
CA ILE A 9 -8.35 48.93 -6.33
C ILE A 9 -9.16 47.72 -5.87
N VAL A 10 -9.87 47.08 -6.80
CA VAL A 10 -10.53 45.79 -6.57
C VAL A 10 -9.48 44.70 -6.75
N SER A 11 -8.91 44.21 -5.65
CA SER A 11 -8.10 42.99 -5.66
C SER A 11 -9.01 41.77 -5.61
N LEU A 12 -9.23 41.16 -6.78
CA LEU A 12 -9.85 39.84 -6.91
C LEU A 12 -8.84 38.79 -6.44
N ALA A 13 -8.96 38.32 -5.20
CA ALA A 13 -8.17 37.20 -4.70
C ALA A 13 -8.81 35.88 -5.19
N LEU A 14 -8.23 35.29 -6.25
CA LEU A 14 -8.60 33.96 -6.72
C LEU A 14 -7.92 32.93 -5.79
N ALA A 15 -8.66 32.40 -4.82
CA ALA A 15 -8.19 31.31 -3.97
C ALA A 15 -8.18 30.00 -4.78
N ALA A 16 -7.02 29.63 -5.32
CA ALA A 16 -6.80 28.31 -5.89
C ALA A 16 -6.79 27.28 -4.74
N MET A 17 -7.91 26.59 -4.54
CA MET A 17 -7.96 25.43 -3.65
C MET A 17 -7.14 24.30 -4.27
N ALA A 18 -5.91 24.14 -3.82
CA ALA A 18 -5.09 22.98 -4.11
C ALA A 18 -5.72 21.75 -3.45
N VAL A 19 -6.45 20.96 -4.23
CA VAL A 19 -6.90 19.62 -3.84
C VAL A 19 -5.65 18.73 -3.84
N THR A 20 -4.89 18.72 -2.75
CA THR A 20 -3.83 17.72 -2.57
C THR A 20 -4.49 16.41 -2.21
N SER A 21 -4.88 15.62 -3.21
CA SER A 21 -5.23 14.22 -3.02
C SER A 21 -4.04 13.50 -2.38
N PRO A 22 -4.16 12.95 -1.16
CA PRO A 22 -3.17 12.01 -0.68
C PRO A 22 -3.43 10.69 -1.41
N CYS A 23 -2.83 10.53 -2.59
CA CYS A 23 -2.65 9.21 -3.17
C CYS A 23 -1.71 8.45 -2.23
N ALA A 24 -2.29 7.79 -1.22
CA ALA A 24 -1.60 6.92 -0.28
C ALA A 24 -1.09 5.66 -1.01
N HIS A 25 -0.08 5.87 -1.85
CA HIS A 25 0.79 4.83 -2.33
C HIS A 25 1.44 4.21 -1.10
N ALA A 26 1.38 2.89 -0.98
CA ALA A 26 2.19 2.19 -0.01
C ALA A 26 3.65 2.53 -0.32
N GLN A 27 4.25 3.41 0.49
CA GLN A 27 5.67 3.72 0.39
C GLN A 27 6.43 2.42 0.63
N LEU A 28 7.31 2.08 -0.30
CA LEU A 28 8.26 0.99 -0.09
C LEU A 28 9.06 1.33 1.17
N LYS A 29 9.13 0.38 2.10
CA LYS A 29 9.89 0.53 3.33
C LYS A 29 10.89 -0.59 3.38
N GLU A 30 12.16 -0.25 3.21
CA GLU A 30 13.23 -1.23 3.25
C GLU A 30 13.39 -1.80 4.67
N PRO A 31 13.61 -3.12 4.81
CA PRO A 31 13.95 -3.72 6.10
C PRO A 31 15.29 -3.15 6.62
N THR A 32 15.28 -2.66 7.85
CA THR A 32 16.42 -1.96 8.46
C THR A 32 17.46 -2.91 9.07
N SER A 33 17.05 -4.13 9.46
CA SER A 33 17.93 -5.14 10.05
C SER A 33 18.16 -6.34 9.11
N GLN A 34 19.27 -7.07 9.32
CA GLN A 34 19.52 -8.32 8.59
C GLN A 34 18.46 -9.38 8.93
N SER A 35 18.04 -9.46 10.19
CA SER A 35 17.00 -10.40 10.62
C SER A 35 15.66 -10.13 9.91
N ASP A 36 15.28 -8.85 9.77
CA ASP A 36 14.07 -8.48 9.03
C ASP A 36 14.19 -8.81 7.54
N ARG A 37 15.37 -8.59 6.93
CA ARG A 37 15.64 -8.99 5.54
C ARG A 37 15.43 -10.50 5.32
N GLU A 38 16.00 -11.31 6.19
CA GLU A 38 15.87 -12.78 6.14
C GLU A 38 14.41 -13.21 6.37
N LEU A 39 13.73 -12.58 7.32
CA LEU A 39 12.31 -12.85 7.60
C LEU A 39 11.43 -12.50 6.40
N VAL A 40 11.60 -11.31 5.81
CA VAL A 40 10.88 -10.90 4.60
C VAL A 40 11.12 -11.90 3.47
N ALA A 41 12.37 -12.27 3.18
CA ALA A 41 12.68 -13.24 2.13
C ALA A 41 12.00 -14.60 2.37
N SER A 42 12.03 -15.08 3.62
CA SER A 42 11.42 -16.35 4.03
C SER A 42 9.89 -16.32 3.89
N VAL A 43 9.24 -15.26 4.39
CA VAL A 43 7.78 -15.11 4.32
C VAL A 43 7.32 -14.92 2.87
N SER A 44 8.02 -14.09 2.09
CA SER A 44 7.71 -13.89 0.67
C SER A 44 7.79 -15.21 -0.10
N LYS A 45 8.79 -16.05 0.17
CA LYS A 45 8.90 -17.38 -0.46
C LYS A 45 7.71 -18.29 -0.10
N ARG A 46 7.30 -18.32 1.18
CA ARG A 46 6.16 -19.13 1.64
C ARG A 46 4.83 -18.66 1.04
N LEU A 47 4.64 -17.35 0.94
CA LEU A 47 3.39 -16.75 0.46
C LEU A 47 3.32 -16.61 -1.07
N ALA A 48 4.43 -16.70 -1.81
CA ALA A 48 4.44 -16.51 -3.26
C ALA A 48 3.43 -17.42 -3.99
N SER A 49 3.24 -18.67 -3.53
CA SER A 49 2.25 -19.59 -4.11
C SER A 49 0.79 -19.20 -3.82
N CYS A 50 0.56 -18.41 -2.78
CA CYS A 50 -0.76 -17.91 -2.39
C CYS A 50 -1.24 -16.74 -3.25
N PHE A 51 -0.33 -15.90 -3.71
CA PHE A 51 -0.67 -14.68 -4.42
C PHE A 51 -0.28 -14.84 -5.88
N THR A 52 -1.26 -15.11 -6.74
CA THR A 52 -1.04 -15.35 -8.16
C THR A 52 -1.40 -14.15 -9.01
N SER A 53 -0.93 -14.09 -10.24
CA SER A 53 -1.33 -13.04 -11.20
C SER A 53 -2.84 -12.98 -11.44
N LEU A 54 -3.56 -14.09 -11.23
CA LEU A 54 -5.02 -14.21 -11.38
C LEU A 54 -5.79 -13.99 -10.08
N GLY A 55 -5.11 -13.82 -8.95
CA GLY A 55 -5.72 -13.56 -7.66
C GLY A 55 -5.12 -14.41 -6.53
N VAL A 56 -5.74 -14.32 -5.36
CA VAL A 56 -5.29 -15.00 -4.15
C VAL A 56 -5.88 -16.40 -4.07
N LYS A 57 -5.02 -17.39 -3.84
CA LYS A 57 -5.36 -18.76 -3.47
C LYS A 57 -5.42 -18.86 -1.95
N GLY A 58 -6.54 -19.31 -1.40
CA GLY A 58 -6.75 -19.45 0.04
C GLY A 58 -7.73 -18.42 0.63
N ALA A 59 -8.15 -18.65 1.86
CA ALA A 59 -9.14 -17.84 2.58
C ALA A 59 -8.47 -16.89 3.58
N PHE A 60 -7.74 -15.90 3.06
CA PHE A 60 -7.19 -14.84 3.91
C PHE A 60 -8.26 -13.82 4.28
N ALA A 61 -8.31 -13.43 5.55
CA ALA A 61 -9.21 -12.40 6.02
C ALA A 61 -8.91 -11.06 5.34
N LEU A 62 -9.96 -10.35 4.92
CA LEU A 62 -9.84 -8.96 4.49
C LEU A 62 -9.82 -8.05 5.71
N THR A 63 -8.97 -7.02 5.66
CA THR A 63 -8.94 -5.96 6.67
C THR A 63 -9.07 -4.59 5.98
N PRO A 64 -9.82 -3.64 6.56
CA PRO A 64 -10.00 -2.32 5.95
C PRO A 64 -8.74 -1.44 6.04
N THR A 65 -7.83 -1.73 6.98
CA THR A 65 -6.72 -0.85 7.31
C THR A 65 -5.43 -1.60 7.55
N LEU A 66 -4.33 -1.00 7.11
CA LEU A 66 -2.97 -1.46 7.40
C LEU A 66 -2.51 -0.84 8.74
N PRO A 67 -1.63 -1.50 9.51
CA PRO A 67 -1.01 -0.86 10.66
C PRO A 67 -0.29 0.43 10.28
N ALA A 68 -0.07 1.31 11.26
CA ALA A 68 0.69 2.54 11.03
C ALA A 68 2.10 2.22 10.53
N GLU A 69 2.65 3.04 9.64
CA GLU A 69 3.96 2.79 9.01
C GLU A 69 5.10 2.64 10.04
N SER A 70 5.01 3.36 11.17
CA SER A 70 5.94 3.25 12.31
C SER A 70 5.95 1.87 12.97
N GLU A 71 4.87 1.09 12.83
CA GLU A 71 4.74 -0.26 13.40
C GLU A 71 5.26 -1.35 12.46
N LEU A 72 5.43 -1.02 11.17
CA LEU A 72 5.90 -1.95 10.16
C LEU A 72 7.43 -2.01 10.16
N ALA A 73 7.98 -3.21 10.08
CA ALA A 73 9.41 -3.41 9.88
C ALA A 73 9.82 -3.22 8.41
N ALA A 74 8.95 -3.60 7.46
CA ALA A 74 9.21 -3.49 6.04
C ALA A 74 7.91 -3.47 5.22
N VAL A 75 7.98 -2.89 4.02
CA VAL A 75 6.95 -2.98 2.97
C VAL A 75 7.67 -3.26 1.66
N THR A 76 7.51 -4.46 1.13
CA THR A 76 8.21 -4.93 -0.08
C THR A 76 7.23 -5.46 -1.13
N LEU A 77 7.68 -5.57 -2.38
CA LEU A 77 6.93 -6.26 -3.41
C LEU A 77 6.92 -7.78 -3.12
N LEU A 78 5.74 -8.38 -3.15
CA LEU A 78 5.57 -9.82 -3.08
C LEU A 78 5.48 -10.37 -4.52
N PRO A 79 6.40 -11.25 -4.95
CA PRO A 79 6.34 -11.84 -6.27
C PRO A 79 5.05 -12.64 -6.45
N ALA A 80 4.26 -12.30 -7.46
CA ALA A 80 3.11 -13.10 -7.85
C ALA A 80 3.57 -14.34 -8.62
N THR A 81 2.90 -15.47 -8.41
CA THR A 81 3.12 -16.70 -9.21
C THR A 81 2.12 -16.84 -10.36
N GLY A 82 2.46 -17.62 -11.39
CA GLY A 82 1.59 -17.87 -12.55
C GLY A 82 2.02 -17.12 -13.82
N PRO A 83 1.20 -17.16 -14.89
CA PRO A 83 1.50 -16.50 -16.15
C PRO A 83 1.54 -14.98 -15.99
N VAL A 84 2.32 -14.30 -16.82
CA VAL A 84 2.30 -12.83 -16.89
C VAL A 84 0.99 -12.39 -17.57
N VAL A 85 0.24 -11.54 -16.88
CA VAL A 85 -1.07 -11.05 -17.32
C VAL A 85 -1.04 -9.53 -17.24
N ASN A 86 -1.44 -8.84 -18.31
CA ASN A 86 -1.31 -7.38 -18.43
C ASN A 86 -2.21 -6.63 -17.42
N ASP A 87 -3.40 -7.16 -17.17
CA ASP A 87 -4.35 -6.71 -16.16
C ASP A 87 -4.27 -7.56 -14.86
N GLY A 88 -3.11 -8.17 -14.61
CA GLY A 88 -2.89 -9.00 -13.43
C GLY A 88 -2.85 -8.20 -12.12
N TYR A 89 -2.73 -8.93 -11.03
CA TYR A 89 -2.57 -8.35 -9.70
C TYR A 89 -1.10 -8.18 -9.32
N ALA A 90 -0.78 -7.04 -8.70
CA ALA A 90 0.46 -6.79 -7.99
C ALA A 90 0.22 -6.82 -6.47
N TYR A 91 1.23 -7.24 -5.73
CA TYR A 91 1.12 -7.46 -4.29
C TYR A 91 2.26 -6.80 -3.53
N TRP A 92 1.94 -6.13 -2.42
CA TRP A 92 2.90 -5.58 -1.48
C TRP A 92 2.73 -6.27 -0.13
N LEU A 93 3.82 -6.83 0.38
CA LEU A 93 3.90 -7.44 1.70
C LEU A 93 4.38 -6.41 2.71
N ALA A 94 3.56 -6.15 3.72
CA ALA A 94 3.90 -5.33 4.87
C ALA A 94 4.16 -6.24 6.08
N LEU A 95 5.37 -6.20 6.61
CA LEU A 95 5.82 -7.00 7.75
C LEU A 95 5.64 -6.24 9.06
N HIS A 96 4.95 -6.85 10.02
CA HIS A 96 4.88 -6.40 11.40
C HIS A 96 5.66 -7.38 12.29
N ALA A 97 6.99 -7.20 12.37
CA ALA A 97 7.91 -8.16 12.99
C ALA A 97 7.59 -8.46 14.46
N SER A 98 7.33 -7.42 15.27
CA SER A 98 7.04 -7.57 16.71
C SER A 98 5.78 -8.38 17.00
N ARG A 99 4.76 -8.32 16.14
CA ARG A 99 3.53 -9.11 16.25
C ARG A 99 3.58 -10.43 15.49
N LYS A 100 4.68 -10.75 14.80
CA LYS A 100 4.82 -11.94 13.94
C LYS A 100 3.68 -12.08 12.93
N GLN A 101 3.29 -10.96 12.34
CA GLN A 101 2.19 -10.88 11.37
C GLN A 101 2.63 -10.18 10.09
N VAL A 102 1.97 -10.52 8.99
CA VAL A 102 2.07 -9.77 7.74
C VAL A 102 0.70 -9.37 7.23
N TYR A 103 0.72 -8.32 6.41
CA TYR A 103 -0.43 -7.82 5.68
C TYR A 103 -0.05 -7.78 4.20
N VAL A 104 -0.98 -8.14 3.32
CA VAL A 104 -0.72 -8.12 1.87
C VAL A 104 -1.71 -7.20 1.20
N ARG A 105 -1.23 -6.12 0.61
CA ARG A 105 -2.03 -5.24 -0.24
C ARG A 105 -1.98 -5.77 -1.66
N GLN A 106 -3.14 -6.06 -2.22
CA GLN A 106 -3.34 -6.36 -3.64
C GLN A 106 -3.80 -5.10 -4.36
N VAL A 107 -3.20 -4.81 -5.51
CA VAL A 107 -3.62 -3.74 -6.43
C VAL A 107 -3.69 -4.30 -7.85
N GLY A 108 -4.68 -3.87 -8.63
CA GLY A 108 -4.81 -4.24 -10.04
C GLY A 108 -6.03 -5.11 -10.29
N GLY A 109 -5.96 -5.97 -11.31
CA GLY A 109 -7.12 -6.70 -11.81
C GLY A 109 -8.05 -5.84 -12.67
N PHE A 110 -9.17 -6.46 -13.07
CA PHE A 110 -10.25 -5.77 -13.77
C PHE A 110 -10.79 -4.61 -12.90
N ALA A 111 -10.74 -3.39 -13.44
CA ALA A 111 -11.06 -2.12 -12.79
C ALA A 111 -10.06 -1.58 -11.74
N GLY A 112 -8.87 -2.19 -11.58
CA GLY A 112 -7.81 -1.64 -10.72
C GLY A 112 -8.14 -1.62 -9.22
N ALA A 113 -8.97 -2.56 -8.76
CA ALA A 113 -9.41 -2.61 -7.37
C ALA A 113 -8.25 -2.84 -6.39
N GLN A 114 -8.38 -2.31 -5.18
CA GLN A 114 -7.46 -2.57 -4.08
C GLN A 114 -8.11 -3.45 -3.02
N LYS A 115 -7.39 -4.46 -2.55
CA LYS A 115 -7.76 -5.29 -1.40
C LYS A 115 -6.61 -5.36 -0.42
N LEU A 116 -6.94 -5.50 0.86
CA LEU A 116 -5.93 -5.68 1.90
C LEU A 116 -6.26 -6.94 2.69
N TYR A 117 -5.30 -7.84 2.74
CA TYR A 117 -5.38 -9.13 3.42
C TYR A 117 -4.58 -9.08 4.71
N GLY A 118 -5.15 -9.59 5.81
CA GLY A 118 -4.48 -9.78 7.08
C GLY A 118 -5.33 -9.49 8.30
N PRO A 119 -4.78 -9.70 9.51
CA PRO A 119 -3.42 -10.18 9.77
C PRO A 119 -3.21 -11.63 9.32
N ILE A 120 -2.08 -11.91 8.67
CA ILE A 120 -1.65 -13.25 8.25
C ILE A 120 -0.47 -13.66 9.11
N ALA A 121 -0.45 -14.89 9.61
CA ALA A 121 0.69 -15.40 10.38
C ALA A 121 1.94 -15.53 9.48
N ILE A 122 3.13 -15.22 10.00
CA ILE A 122 4.41 -15.26 9.25
C ILE A 122 4.82 -16.67 8.77
N ASP A 123 4.22 -17.71 9.34
CA ASP A 123 4.39 -19.12 9.01
C ASP A 123 3.27 -19.66 8.10
N ALA A 124 2.30 -18.82 7.72
CA ALA A 124 1.26 -19.20 6.78
C ALA A 124 1.86 -19.64 5.43
N GLN A 125 1.24 -20.64 4.84
CA GLN A 125 1.58 -21.20 3.54
C GLN A 125 0.30 -21.62 2.82
N CYS A 126 0.33 -21.63 1.49
CA CYS A 126 -0.75 -22.24 0.72
C CYS A 126 -0.49 -23.72 0.55
N GLY A 127 -1.51 -24.51 0.92
CA GLY A 127 -1.55 -25.96 0.71
C GLY A 127 -1.78 -26.33 -0.75
#